data_AF-A0A2N4WS15-F1
#
_entry.id   AF-A0A2N4WS15-F1
#
_cell.length_a   1.000
_cell.length_b   1.000
_cell.length_c   1.000
_cell.angle_alpha   90.00
_cell.angle_beta   90.00
_cell.angle_gamma   90.00
#
_symmetry.space_group_name_H-M   'P 1'
#
loop_
_entity.id
_entity.type
_entity.pdbx_description
1 polymer ?
#
loop_
_entity_poly.entity_id
_entity_poly.type
_entity_poly.pdbx_seq_one_letter_code
_entity_poly.pdbx_strand_id
1 'polypeptide(L)' 'MTRSERTTAETRARNGYIIVTLVRFGGIALIMLGFAIVRGVIDLPRAAGAVLAVAGFFEFFFLPRFIARRWNAGADTHP' A
#
# COMPACT_ATOMS: atom_id res chain seq x y z
N MET A 1 32.75 -3.88 -6.56
CA MET A 1 31.59 -3.59 -5.69
C MET A 1 32.08 -3.09 -4.34
N THR A 2 32.05 -1.78 -4.13
CA THR A 2 32.52 -1.13 -2.90
C THR A 2 31.45 -1.25 -1.80
N ARG A 3 31.86 -1.33 -0.53
CA ARG A 3 30.98 -1.52 0.64
C ARG A 3 29.80 -0.53 0.71
N SER A 4 29.97 0.68 0.14
CA SER A 4 28.98 1.76 0.08
C SER A 4 27.78 1.45 -0.84
N GLU A 5 27.97 0.73 -1.95
CA GLU A 5 26.87 0.38 -2.86
C GLU A 5 25.90 -0.62 -2.22
N ARG A 6 26.46 -1.58 -1.46
CA ARG A 6 25.67 -2.60 -0.74
C ARG A 6 24.77 -1.98 0.32
N THR A 7 25.27 -1.01 1.09
CA THR A 7 24.49 -0.33 2.13
C THR A 7 23.34 0.49 1.54
N THR A 8 23.55 1.12 0.38
CA THR A 8 22.52 1.91 -0.30
C THR A 8 21.43 1.00 -0.87
N ALA A 9 21.81 -0.11 -1.50
CA ALA A 9 20.87 -1.11 -2.01
C ALA A 9 20.04 -1.77 -0.89
N GLU A 10 20.69 -2.11 0.23
CA GLU A 10 20.03 -2.70 1.40
C GLU A 10 19.03 -1.74 2.06
N THR A 11 19.42 -0.47 2.23
CA THR A 11 18.52 0.58 2.75
C THR A 11 17.31 0.77 1.84
N ARG A 12 17.52 0.76 0.52
CA ARG A 12 16.45 0.90 -0.47
C ARG A 12 15.48 -0.28 -0.45
N ALA A 13 16.00 -1.51 -0.39
CA ALA A 13 15.17 -2.71 -0.30
C ALA A 13 14.34 -2.75 0.99
N ARG A 14 14.96 -2.38 2.12
CA ARG A 14 14.30 -2.31 3.43
C ARG A 14 13.18 -1.28 3.45
N ASN A 15 13.42 -0.07 2.93
CA ASN A 15 12.40 0.98 2.84
C ASN A 15 11.24 0.55 1.93
N GLY A 16 11.54 -0.12 0.81
CA GLY A 16 10.53 -0.71 -0.09
C GLY A 16 9.59 -1.66 0.60
N TYR A 17 10.17 -2.61 1.34
CA TYR A 17 9.43 -3.59 2.09
C TYR A 17 8.51 -2.97 3.14
N ILE A 18 9.02 -1.99 3.92
CA ILE A 18 8.24 -1.32 4.97
C ILE A 18 7.05 -0.57 4.38
N ILE A 19 7.24 0.19 3.30
CA ILE A 19 6.16 0.95 2.67
C ILE A 19 5.08 0.03 2.09
N VAL A 20 5.47 -1.01 1.34
CA VAL A 20 4.52 -1.96 0.76
C VAL A 20 3.73 -2.69 1.86
N THR A 21 4.39 -3.01 2.97
CA THR A 21 3.75 -3.65 4.12
C THR A 21 2.73 -2.73 4.79
N LEU A 22 3.09 -1.47 5.07
CA LEU A 22 2.18 -0.46 5.64
C LEU A 22 0.96 -0.24 4.75
N VAL A 23 1.15 -0.11 3.44
CA VAL A 23 0.06 0.08 2.47
C VAL A 23 -0.90 -1.11 2.48
N ARG A 24 -0.38 -2.34 2.56
CA ARG A 24 -1.23 -3.54 2.66
C ARG A 24 -2.07 -3.55 3.93
N PHE A 25 -1.46 -3.24 5.09
CA PHE A 25 -2.20 -3.16 6.34
C PHE A 25 -3.24 -2.03 6.32
N GLY A 26 -2.91 -0.88 5.72
CA GLY A 26 -3.85 0.21 5.49
C GLY A 26 -5.05 -0.21 4.65
N GLY A 27 -4.81 -0.89 3.52
CA GLY A 27 -5.88 -1.43 2.66
C GLY A 27 -6.78 -2.42 3.39
N ILE A 28 -6.21 -3.36 4.16
CA ILE A 28 -6.99 -4.29 4.99
C ILE A 28 -7.83 -3.54 6.02
N ALA A 29 -7.25 -2.54 6.69
CA ALA A 29 -7.97 -1.73 7.68
C ALA A 29 -9.14 -0.97 7.06
N LEU A 30 -8.97 -0.40 5.86
CA LEU A 30 -10.05 0.28 5.13
C LEU A 30 -11.17 -0.68 4.73
N ILE A 31 -10.83 -1.88 4.27
CA ILE A 31 -11.82 -2.92 3.94
C ILE A 31 -12.62 -3.28 5.19
N MET A 32 -11.94 -3.56 6.30
CA MET A 32 -12.58 -3.89 7.58
C MET A 32 -13.45 -2.74 8.08
N LEU A 33 -13.00 -1.50 7.94
CA LEU A 33 -13.79 -0.31 8.30
C LEU A 33 -15.05 -0.18 7.45
N GLY A 34 -14.96 -0.41 6.14
CA GLY A 34 -16.12 -0.44 5.25
C GLY A 34 -17.13 -1.52 5.64
N PHE A 35 -16.65 -2.73 5.96
CA PHE A 35 -17.51 -3.80 6.47
C PHE A 35 -18.16 -3.46 7.81
N ALA A 36 -17.46 -2.80 8.72
CA ALA A 36 -18.01 -2.36 10.00
C ALA A 36 -19.18 -1.39 9.80
N ILE A 37 -19.06 -0.44 8.85
CA ILE A 37 -20.13 0.48 8.47
C ILE A 37 -21.31 -0.27 7.85
N VAL A 38 -21.06 -1.17 6.88
CA VAL A 38 -22.14 -1.94 6.21
C VAL A 38 -22.90 -2.82 7.18
N ARG A 39 -22.21 -3.39 8.19
CA ARG A 39 -22.79 -4.20 9.26
C ARG A 39 -23.54 -3.38 10.32
N GLY A 40 -23.47 -2.05 10.28
CA GLY A 40 -24.08 -1.17 11.27
C GLY A 40 -23.34 -1.12 12.62
N VAL A 41 -22.07 -1.54 12.66
CA VAL A 41 -21.21 -1.35 13.84
C VAL A 41 -20.86 0.14 13.99
N ILE A 42 -20.74 0.83 12.86
CA ILE A 42 -20.56 2.27 12.77
C ILE A 42 -21.78 2.85 12.09
N ASP A 43 -22.39 3.87 12.71
CA ASP A 43 -23.65 4.46 12.28
C ASP A 43 -23.43 5.48 11.14
N LEU A 44 -22.98 4.96 9.99
CA LEU A 44 -22.77 5.70 8.75
C LEU A 44 -23.66 5.13 7.63
N PRO A 45 -23.91 5.90 6.56
CA PRO A 45 -24.66 5.39 5.40
C PRO A 45 -24.03 4.12 4.84
N ARG A 46 -24.84 3.06 4.66
CA ARG A 46 -24.35 1.77 4.14
C ARG A 46 -23.66 1.89 2.79
N ALA A 47 -24.14 2.81 1.94
CA ALA A 47 -23.53 3.11 0.64
C ALA A 47 -22.09 3.61 0.80
N ALA A 48 -21.81 4.47 1.79
CA ALA A 48 -20.46 4.94 2.08
C ALA A 48 -19.55 3.79 2.55
N GLY A 49 -20.07 2.92 3.42
CA GLY A 49 -19.34 1.72 3.85
C GLY A 49 -19.02 0.76 2.70
N ALA A 50 -19.96 0.54 1.79
CA ALA A 50 -19.77 -0.30 0.61
C ALA A 50 -18.72 0.28 -0.33
N VAL A 51 -18.79 1.59 -0.63
CA VAL A 51 -17.79 2.29 -1.44
C VAL A 51 -16.42 2.23 -0.79
N LEU A 52 -16.33 2.43 0.53
CA LEU A 52 -15.08 2.36 1.27
C LEU A 52 -14.46 0.96 1.24
N ALA A 53 -15.27 -0.10 1.41
CA ALA A 53 -14.79 -1.48 1.33
C ALA A 53 -14.25 -1.81 -0.07
N VAL A 54 -14.97 -1.38 -1.12
CA VAL A 54 -14.54 -1.58 -2.51
C VAL A 54 -13.28 -0.77 -2.81
N ALA A 55 -13.22 0.49 -2.39
CA ALA A 55 -12.03 1.34 -2.55
C ALA A 55 -10.81 0.74 -1.84
N GLY A 56 -10.96 0.30 -0.59
CA GLY A 56 -9.89 -0.37 0.16
C GLY A 56 -9.42 -1.67 -0.52
N PHE A 57 -10.33 -2.41 -1.15
CA PHE A 57 -10.00 -3.59 -1.95
C PHE A 57 -9.16 -3.20 -3.18
N PHE A 58 -9.58 -2.20 -3.95
CA PHE A 58 -8.78 -1.68 -5.06
C PHE A 58 -7.41 -1.18 -4.58
N GLU A 59 -7.36 -0.44 -3.48
CA GLU A 59 -6.10 0.07 -2.94
C GLU A 59 -5.15 -1.06 -2.52
N PHE A 60 -5.67 -2.08 -1.84
CA PHE A 60 -4.90 -3.25 -1.42
C PHE A 60 -4.26 -4.02 -2.60
N PHE A 61 -4.96 -4.14 -3.73
CA PHE A 61 -4.47 -4.87 -4.90
C PHE A 61 -3.59 -4.02 -5.81
N PHE A 62 -3.98 -2.78 -6.07
CA PHE A 62 -3.35 -1.95 -7.10
C PHE A 62 -2.22 -1.09 -6.54
N LEU A 63 -2.40 -0.43 -5.38
CA LEU A 63 -1.43 0.52 -4.86
C LEU A 63 -0.05 -0.09 -4.57
N PRO A 64 0.09 -1.26 -3.91
CA PRO A 64 1.40 -1.86 -3.69
C PRO A 64 2.07 -2.31 -4.99
N ARG A 65 1.29 -2.70 -6.01
CA ARG A 65 1.83 -3.04 -7.35
C ARG A 65 2.36 -1.80 -8.06
N PHE A 66 1.68 -0.67 -7.95
CA PHE A 66 2.16 0.62 -8.49
C PHE A 66 3.42 1.11 -7.79
N ILE A 67 3.48 1.02 -6.45
CA ILE A 67 4.66 1.44 -5.67
C ILE A 67 5.87 0.58 -6.01
N ALA A 68 5.72 -0.75 -6.07
CA ALA A 68 6.79 -1.65 -6.46
C ALA A 68 7.30 -1.35 -7.88
N ARG A 69 6.39 -1.04 -8.82
CA ARG A 69 6.75 -0.68 -10.20
C ARG A 69 7.46 0.67 -10.28
N ARG A 70 7.01 1.68 -9.51
CA ARG A 70 7.62 3.02 -9.46
C ARG A 70 9.04 2.97 -8.91
N TRP A 71 9.31 2.10 -7.94
CA TRP A 71 10.63 1.97 -7.32
C TRP A 71 11.67 1.41 -8.29
N ASN A 72 11.27 0.48 -9.17
CA ASN A 72 12.14 -0.05 -10.22
C ASN A 72 12.38 0.99 -11.33
N ALA A 73 11.35 1.77 -11.71
CA ALA A 73 11.49 2.80 -12.75
C ALA A 73 12.34 4.02 -12.32
N GLY A 74 12.56 4.22 -11.02
CA GLY A 74 13.48 5.25 -10.50
C GLY A 74 14.97 4.86 -10.58
N ALA A 75 15.29 3.61 -10.97
CA ALA A 75 16.66 3.15 -11.14
C ALA A 75 17.26 3.48 -12.52
N ASP A 76 16.43 3.87 -13.49
CA ASP A 76 16.83 4.07 -14.90
C ASP A 76 17.14 5.53 -15.25
N THR A 77 17.23 6.44 -14.27
CA THR A 77 17.69 7.83 -14.51
C THR A 77 19.08 8.02 -13.92
N HIS A 78 20.07 7.48 -14.63
CA HIS A 78 21.45 7.92 -14.59
C HIS A 78 21.84 8.33 -16.03
N PRO A 79 21.92 9.62 -16.37
CA PRO A 79 22.77 10.08 -17.47
C PRO A 79 24.26 9.93 -17.10
#